data_AF-A0AAV5E844-F1
#
_entry.id   AF-A0AAV5E844-F1
#
_cell.length_a   1.000
_cell.length_b   1.000
_cell.length_c   1.000
_cell.angle_alpha   90.00
_cell.angle_beta   90.00
_cell.angle_gamma   90.00
#
_symmetry.space_group_name_H-M   'P 1'
#
loop_
_entity.id
_entity.type
_entity.pdbx_description
1 polymer ?
#
loop_
_entity_poly.entity_id
_entity_poly.type
_entity_poly.pdbx_seq_one_letter_code
_entity_poly.pdbx_strand_id
1 'polypeptide(L)'
;MALLLLSLRPSPPRALPLRCLLLCRCSSASASTTSSNSLAPYHAAFAHRMSLAGIHPHHRIAVGVSGGPDSMALCVLAAAWKKEAERKFEEEASIVSRFVDGLLGVVVDHGLRPESSEEAQLVCNRVRGMGVQCEIAKCQWPDGRPQQGHVQEAAREMRYLFFLEQK
;
A
#
# COMPACT_ATOMS: atom_id res chain seq x y z
N MET A 1 30.35 6.53 -66.17
CA MET A 1 31.32 7.64 -66.25
C MET A 1 30.58 8.95 -66.10
N ALA A 2 31.29 9.98 -65.61
CA ALA A 2 30.88 11.37 -65.35
C ALA A 2 30.37 11.69 -63.92
N LEU A 3 31.34 11.95 -63.05
CA LEU A 3 31.32 12.96 -61.98
C LEU A 3 30.94 14.34 -62.57
N LEU A 4 30.23 15.19 -61.81
CA LEU A 4 30.82 16.38 -61.18
C LEU A 4 29.87 17.06 -60.18
N LEU A 5 30.49 17.57 -59.12
CA LEU A 5 29.98 18.28 -57.94
C LEU A 5 29.56 19.73 -58.27
N LEU A 6 28.63 20.31 -57.51
CA LEU A 6 28.96 21.47 -56.66
C LEU A 6 27.91 21.75 -55.55
N SER A 7 28.47 22.21 -54.44
CA SER A 7 27.92 22.51 -53.12
C SER A 7 26.95 23.70 -53.10
N LEU A 8 26.09 23.79 -52.06
CA LEU A 8 25.96 24.94 -51.14
C LEU A 8 24.89 24.64 -50.05
N ARG A 9 25.30 24.68 -48.77
CA ARG A 9 24.42 24.76 -47.57
C ARG A 9 24.05 26.24 -47.30
N PRO A 10 22.90 26.57 -46.70
CA PRO A 10 22.82 26.67 -45.22
C PRO A 10 21.44 26.34 -44.56
N SER A 11 21.48 25.53 -43.49
CA SER A 11 20.72 25.54 -42.18
C SER A 11 19.16 25.66 -42.08
N PRO A 12 18.55 25.23 -40.94
CA PRO A 12 17.21 24.61 -40.86
C PRO A 12 16.11 25.49 -40.20
N PRO A 13 14.90 24.92 -39.96
CA PRO A 13 14.32 25.06 -38.63
C PRO A 13 13.84 23.73 -38.01
N ARG A 14 14.52 23.38 -36.91
CA ARG A 14 14.04 22.87 -35.62
C ARG A 14 12.62 22.30 -35.56
N ALA A 15 12.50 20.97 -35.59
CA ALA A 15 11.38 20.25 -34.98
C ALA A 15 11.74 19.93 -33.52
N LEU A 16 10.90 20.39 -32.58
CA LEU A 16 11.02 20.09 -31.15
C LEU A 16 10.42 18.70 -30.87
N PRO A 17 11.11 17.80 -30.14
CA PRO A 17 10.45 16.64 -29.55
C PRO A 17 9.77 17.02 -28.24
N LEU A 18 8.47 16.72 -28.14
CA LEU A 18 7.68 16.79 -26.91
C LEU A 18 8.25 15.83 -25.86
N ARG A 19 9.09 16.35 -24.97
CA ARG A 19 9.41 15.71 -23.69
C ARG A 19 8.21 15.90 -22.76
N CYS A 20 7.41 14.84 -22.58
CA CYS A 20 6.47 14.73 -21.48
C CYS A 20 7.26 14.56 -20.18
N LEU A 21 7.69 15.68 -19.59
CA LEU A 21 8.21 15.71 -18.23
C LEU A 21 7.01 15.64 -17.28
N LEU A 22 6.65 14.43 -16.85
CA LEU A 22 5.90 14.23 -15.61
C LEU A 22 6.80 14.64 -14.45
N LEU A 23 6.86 15.95 -14.19
CA LEU A 23 7.36 16.50 -12.95
C LEU A 23 6.34 16.13 -11.86
N CYS A 24 6.53 14.97 -11.25
CA CYS A 24 5.96 14.68 -9.94
C CYS A 24 6.53 15.73 -8.98
N ARG A 25 5.76 16.79 -8.72
CA ARG A 25 6.03 17.72 -7.63
C ARG A 25 5.85 16.96 -6.33
N CYS A 26 6.92 16.33 -5.86
CA CYS A 26 7.07 16.00 -4.46
C CYS A 26 7.12 17.33 -3.71
N SER A 27 5.98 17.80 -3.20
CA SER A 27 5.97 18.83 -2.19
C SER A 27 6.69 18.25 -0.98
N SER A 28 7.92 18.69 -0.74
CA SER A 28 8.59 18.51 0.53
C SER A 28 7.74 19.26 1.56
N ALA A 29 6.78 18.55 2.16
CA ALA A 29 6.08 19.05 3.32
C ALA A 29 7.12 19.13 4.43
N SER A 30 7.51 20.35 4.78
CA SER A 30 8.26 20.63 5.99
C SER A 30 7.59 19.86 7.14
N ALA A 31 8.39 19.08 7.86
CA ALA A 31 7.96 18.37 9.05
C ALA A 31 7.50 19.41 10.09
N SER A 32 6.23 19.78 10.02
CA SER A 32 5.56 20.46 11.11
C SER A 32 5.39 19.42 12.21
N THR A 33 6.09 19.66 13.32
CA THR A 33 5.91 18.95 14.58
C THR A 33 4.47 19.18 15.04
N THR A 34 3.56 18.34 14.53
CA THR A 34 2.16 18.34 14.92
C THR A 34 2.09 17.66 16.27
N SER A 35 1.73 18.46 17.27
CA SER A 35 1.49 18.07 18.65
C SER A 35 0.60 16.81 18.73
N SER A 36 0.90 15.97 19.71
CA SER A 36 0.40 14.60 19.93
C SER A 36 -1.13 14.41 19.97
N ASN A 37 -1.94 15.46 19.83
CA ASN A 37 -3.40 15.40 19.81
C ASN A 37 -4.04 15.47 18.42
N SER A 38 -3.28 15.57 17.33
CA SER A 38 -3.85 15.71 15.98
C SER A 38 -4.61 14.47 15.49
N LEU A 39 -4.36 13.27 16.04
CA LEU A 39 -4.97 12.03 15.57
C LEU A 39 -6.20 11.59 16.36
N ALA A 40 -6.45 12.17 17.52
CA ALA A 40 -7.56 11.82 18.41
C ALA A 40 -8.94 11.73 17.71
N PRO A 41 -9.37 12.70 16.86
CA PRO A 41 -10.67 12.59 16.19
C PRO A 41 -10.74 11.39 15.22
N TYR A 42 -9.63 11.03 14.57
CA TYR A 42 -9.58 9.89 13.67
C TYR A 42 -9.63 8.56 14.42
N HIS A 43 -8.97 8.46 15.57
CA HIS A 43 -9.08 7.28 16.44
C HIS A 43 -10.51 7.08 16.93
N ALA A 44 -11.17 8.14 17.40
CA ALA A 44 -12.56 8.08 17.86
C ALA A 44 -13.51 7.69 16.71
N ALA A 45 -13.38 8.32 15.55
CA ALA A 45 -14.19 8.00 14.38
C ALA A 45 -13.98 6.56 13.89
N PHE A 46 -12.73 6.08 13.90
CA PHE A 46 -12.41 4.69 13.54
C PHE A 46 -13.05 3.70 14.51
N ALA A 47 -12.86 3.88 15.81
CA ALA A 47 -13.44 3.02 16.85
C ALA A 47 -14.97 2.98 16.76
N HIS A 48 -15.61 4.13 16.53
CA HIS A 48 -17.06 4.20 16.35
C HIS A 48 -17.52 3.42 15.11
N ARG A 49 -16.83 3.57 13.96
CA ARG A 49 -17.16 2.83 12.74
C ARG A 49 -16.96 1.32 12.90
N MET A 50 -15.91 0.88 13.59
CA MET A 50 -15.71 -0.55 13.90
C MET A 50 -16.84 -1.09 14.77
N SER A 51 -17.25 -0.33 15.81
CA SER A 51 -18.37 -0.71 16.66
C SER A 51 -19.69 -0.81 15.91
N LEU A 52 -19.98 0.12 14.99
CA LEU A 52 -21.18 0.05 14.14
C LEU A 52 -21.17 -1.17 13.21
N ALA A 53 -19.98 -1.62 12.80
CA ALA A 53 -19.80 -2.83 12.02
C ALA A 53 -19.81 -4.12 12.87
N GLY A 54 -20.01 -4.03 14.19
CA GLY A 54 -19.92 -5.17 15.10
C GLY A 54 -18.51 -5.74 15.28
N ILE A 55 -17.48 -4.96 14.95
CA ILE A 55 -16.07 -5.34 15.07
C ILE A 55 -15.53 -4.74 16.36
N HIS A 56 -15.05 -5.59 17.26
CA HIS A 56 -14.53 -5.20 18.56
C HIS A 56 -13.02 -5.45 18.68
N PRO A 57 -12.29 -4.76 19.57
CA PRO A 57 -10.83 -4.84 19.63
C PRO A 57 -10.27 -6.26 19.88
N HIS A 58 -11.02 -7.10 20.60
CA HIS A 58 -10.66 -8.49 20.89
C HIS A 58 -10.78 -9.42 19.68
N HIS A 59 -11.46 -9.01 18.61
CA HIS A 59 -11.53 -9.80 17.38
C HIS A 59 -10.16 -9.84 16.68
N ARG A 60 -9.86 -10.96 16.02
CA ARG A 60 -8.72 -11.07 15.10
C ARG A 60 -9.11 -10.43 13.76
N ILE A 61 -8.24 -9.56 13.24
CA ILE A 61 -8.55 -8.74 12.05
C ILE A 61 -7.41 -8.86 11.05
N ALA A 62 -7.76 -9.17 9.81
CA ALA A 62 -6.87 -9.06 8.66
C ALA A 62 -7.22 -7.81 7.84
N VAL A 63 -6.22 -7.02 7.46
CA VAL A 63 -6.37 -5.78 6.68
C VAL A 63 -5.61 -5.91 5.36
N GLY A 64 -6.32 -5.70 4.24
CA GLY A 64 -5.69 -5.65 2.92
C GLY A 64 -4.95 -4.34 2.70
N VAL A 65 -3.66 -4.42 2.37
CA VAL A 65 -2.78 -3.26 2.22
C VAL A 65 -2.24 -3.19 0.80
N SER A 66 -2.64 -2.14 0.07
CA SER A 66 -2.17 -1.90 -1.30
C SER A 66 -0.88 -1.09 -1.36
N GLY A 67 -0.49 -0.44 -0.25
CA GLY A 67 0.64 0.47 -0.19
C GLY A 67 0.29 1.94 -0.45
N GLY A 68 -0.96 2.21 -0.84
CA GLY A 68 -1.51 3.55 -0.95
C GLY A 68 -1.81 4.19 0.42
N PRO A 69 -1.90 5.53 0.49
CA PRO A 69 -1.99 6.28 1.74
C PRO A 69 -3.17 5.84 2.62
N ASP A 70 -4.34 5.59 2.02
CA ASP A 70 -5.55 5.21 2.76
C ASP A 70 -5.38 3.86 3.48
N SER A 71 -4.85 2.84 2.78
CA SER A 71 -4.62 1.51 3.34
C SER A 71 -3.54 1.51 4.42
N MET A 72 -2.52 2.36 4.27
CA MET A 72 -1.49 2.54 5.28
C MET A 72 -2.05 3.26 6.52
N ALA A 73 -2.85 4.31 6.33
CA ALA A 73 -3.53 5.01 7.41
C ALA A 73 -4.50 4.10 8.17
N LEU A 74 -5.22 3.22 7.45
CA LEU A 74 -6.07 2.20 8.05
C LEU A 74 -5.28 1.25 8.96
N CYS A 75 -4.09 0.82 8.55
CA CYS A 75 -3.21 -0.01 9.40
C CYS A 75 -2.80 0.73 10.68
N VAL A 76 -2.42 2.01 10.58
CA VAL A 76 -2.03 2.84 11.73
C VAL A 76 -3.21 2.98 12.72
N LEU A 77 -4.40 3.27 12.21
CA LEU A 77 -5.60 3.44 13.05
C LEU A 77 -6.01 2.12 13.71
N ALA A 78 -5.99 1.01 12.98
CA ALA A 78 -6.31 -0.32 13.51
C ALA A 78 -5.33 -0.76 14.60
N ALA A 79 -4.03 -0.54 14.39
CA ALA A 79 -2.99 -0.87 15.36
C ALA A 79 -3.16 -0.07 16.66
N ALA A 80 -3.37 1.25 16.55
CA ALA A 80 -3.57 2.10 17.71
C ALA A 80 -4.85 1.74 18.48
N TRP A 81 -5.93 1.43 17.75
CA TRP A 81 -7.22 1.06 18.35
C TRP A 81 -7.15 -0.24 19.15
N LYS A 82 -6.43 -1.26 18.67
CA LYS A 82 -6.19 -2.51 19.41
C LYS A 82 -5.28 -2.30 20.63
N LYS A 83 -4.16 -1.59 20.47
CA LYS A 83 -3.25 -1.27 21.60
C LYS A 83 -3.94 -0.51 22.74
N GLU A 84 -4.84 0.41 22.40
CA GLU A 84 -5.61 1.14 23.40
C GLU A 84 -6.56 0.23 24.19
N ALA A 85 -7.08 -0.83 23.56
CA ALA A 85 -7.87 -1.83 24.26
C ALA A 85 -6.99 -2.72 25.14
N GLU A 86 -5.86 -3.22 24.63
CA GLU A 86 -4.89 -4.04 25.38
C GLU A 86 -4.46 -3.35 26.69
N ARG A 87 -4.12 -2.05 26.63
CA ARG A 87 -3.76 -1.25 27.81
C ARG A 87 -4.81 -1.20 28.92
N LYS A 88 -6.09 -1.41 28.59
CA LYS A 88 -7.18 -1.42 29.59
C LYS A 88 -7.33 -2.77 30.29
N PHE A 89 -6.77 -3.83 29.71
CA PHE A 89 -6.82 -5.19 30.25
C PHE A 89 -5.49 -5.62 30.89
N GLU A 90 -4.36 -5.06 30.47
CA GLU A 90 -3.00 -5.44 30.93
C GLU A 90 -2.50 -4.64 32.16
N GLU A 91 -3.32 -4.45 33.21
CA GLU A 91 -2.78 -4.02 34.53
C GLU A 91 -1.89 -5.11 35.17
N GLU A 92 -1.93 -6.35 34.68
CA GLU A 92 -1.07 -7.45 35.13
C GLU A 92 -0.30 -8.08 33.95
N ALA A 93 1.03 -7.89 33.92
CA ALA A 93 2.03 -8.59 33.09
C ALA A 93 2.01 -8.38 31.55
N SER A 94 2.48 -7.21 31.10
CA SER A 94 2.71 -6.95 29.66
C SER A 94 4.03 -7.60 29.17
N ILE A 95 3.93 -8.64 28.34
CA ILE A 95 5.03 -9.06 27.46
C ILE A 95 5.06 -8.07 26.30
N VAL A 96 6.16 -7.33 26.15
CA VAL A 96 6.32 -6.35 25.07
C VAL A 96 6.49 -7.07 23.73
N SER A 97 5.37 -7.41 23.09
CA SER A 97 5.37 -7.90 21.71
C SER A 97 5.74 -6.78 20.74
N ARG A 98 6.56 -7.11 19.75
CA ARG A 98 6.91 -6.19 18.65
C ARG A 98 5.68 -5.85 17.78
N PHE A 99 4.70 -6.76 17.72
CA PHE A 99 3.52 -6.64 16.88
C PHE A 99 2.24 -6.61 17.71
N VAL A 100 1.23 -5.87 17.24
CA VAL A 100 -0.11 -5.82 17.86
C VAL A 100 -0.80 -7.17 17.77
N ASP A 101 -1.35 -7.66 18.89
CA ASP A 101 -1.98 -8.98 18.90
C ASP A 101 -3.31 -8.99 18.13
N GLY A 102 -3.53 -10.10 17.42
CA GLY A 102 -4.71 -10.29 16.58
C GLY A 102 -4.87 -9.29 15.44
N LEU A 103 -3.81 -8.62 14.97
CA LEU A 103 -3.83 -7.76 13.78
C LEU A 103 -2.83 -8.23 12.71
N LEU A 104 -3.35 -8.57 11.53
CA LEU A 104 -2.56 -9.01 10.38
C LEU A 104 -2.75 -8.07 9.19
N GLY A 105 -1.65 -7.55 8.64
CA GLY A 105 -1.61 -6.90 7.34
C GLY A 105 -1.40 -7.92 6.23
N VAL A 106 -2.15 -7.80 5.14
CA VAL A 106 -2.03 -8.67 3.97
C VAL A 106 -1.76 -7.81 2.74
N VAL A 107 -0.60 -8.00 2.13
CA VAL A 107 -0.26 -7.37 0.85
C VAL A 107 -0.47 -8.40 -0.24
N VAL A 108 -1.19 -8.05 -1.29
CA VAL A 108 -1.38 -8.96 -2.44
C VAL A 108 -0.38 -8.60 -3.53
N ASP A 109 0.53 -9.52 -3.81
CA ASP A 109 1.40 -9.48 -4.98
C ASP A 109 0.68 -10.14 -6.15
N HIS A 110 0.20 -9.31 -7.08
CA HIS A 110 -0.54 -9.79 -8.23
C HIS A 110 0.36 -10.38 -9.32
N GLY A 111 1.68 -10.19 -9.30
CA GLY A 111 2.60 -10.76 -10.31
C GLY A 111 2.32 -10.31 -11.76
N LEU A 112 1.56 -9.23 -11.96
CA LEU A 112 1.15 -8.75 -13.29
C LEU A 112 2.28 -8.02 -14.01
N ARG A 113 3.10 -7.33 -13.22
CA ARG A 113 4.30 -6.61 -13.63
C ARG A 113 5.54 -7.21 -12.97
N PRO A 114 6.72 -7.18 -13.61
CA PRO A 114 7.97 -7.65 -13.02
C PRO A 114 8.29 -7.03 -11.65
N GLU A 115 7.93 -5.76 -11.47
CA GLU A 115 8.19 -4.99 -10.25
C GLU A 115 7.21 -5.29 -9.10
N SER A 116 6.12 -6.03 -9.38
CA SER A 116 5.02 -6.28 -8.44
C SER A 116 5.50 -6.90 -7.12
N SER A 117 6.44 -7.84 -7.18
CA SER A 117 6.98 -8.49 -5.98
C SER A 117 7.85 -7.55 -5.15
N GLU A 118 8.62 -6.66 -5.79
CA GLU A 118 9.43 -5.67 -5.08
C GLU A 118 8.54 -4.63 -4.40
N GLU A 119 7.52 -4.13 -5.10
CA GLU A 119 6.52 -3.22 -4.52
C GLU A 119 5.81 -3.86 -3.33
N ALA A 120 5.36 -5.12 -3.45
CA ALA A 120 4.71 -5.84 -2.36
C ALA A 120 5.62 -5.99 -1.14
N GLN A 121 6.92 -6.25 -1.35
CA GLN A 121 7.91 -6.35 -0.28
C GLN A 121 8.13 -5.00 0.42
N LEU A 122 8.20 -3.90 -0.34
CA LEU A 122 8.31 -2.54 0.21
C LEU A 122 7.10 -2.18 1.06
N VAL A 123 5.88 -2.53 0.63
CA VAL A 123 4.66 -2.32 1.41
C VAL A 123 4.69 -3.15 2.69
N CYS A 124 5.00 -4.45 2.58
CA CYS A 124 5.06 -5.35 3.73
C CYS A 124 6.05 -4.86 4.80
N ASN A 125 7.22 -4.38 4.38
CA ASN A 125 8.22 -3.81 5.29
C ASN A 125 7.72 -2.53 5.96
N ARG A 126 7.02 -1.65 5.23
CA ARG A 126 6.40 -0.44 5.82
C ARG A 126 5.36 -0.80 6.87
N VAL A 127 4.48 -1.76 6.60
CA VAL A 127 3.45 -2.22 7.55
C VAL A 127 4.08 -2.84 8.80
N ARG A 128 5.13 -3.67 8.64
CA ARG A 128 5.90 -4.20 9.77
C ARG A 128 6.59 -3.11 10.59
N GLY A 129 7.03 -2.02 9.94
CA GLY A 129 7.57 -0.84 10.60
C GLY A 129 6.54 -0.11 11.48
N MET A 130 5.24 -0.28 11.20
CA MET A 130 4.14 0.27 11.99
C MET A 130 3.77 -0.61 13.20
N GLY A 131 4.48 -1.73 13.43
CA GLY A 131 4.18 -2.66 14.51
C GLY A 131 3.01 -3.61 14.19
N VAL A 132 2.72 -3.83 12.90
CA VAL A 132 1.69 -4.77 12.44
C VAL A 132 2.37 -5.96 11.78
N GLN A 133 2.02 -7.19 12.19
CA GLN A 133 2.49 -8.38 11.47
C GLN A 133 1.97 -8.31 10.04
N CYS A 134 2.79 -8.64 9.05
CA CYS A 134 2.40 -8.51 7.65
C CYS A 134 2.87 -9.70 6.83
N GLU A 135 2.00 -10.17 5.94
CA GLU A 135 2.25 -11.26 5.01
C GLU A 135 2.00 -10.83 3.57
N ILE A 136 2.67 -11.50 2.63
CA ILE A 136 2.49 -11.28 1.19
C ILE A 136 1.77 -12.48 0.61
N ALA A 137 0.56 -12.24 0.12
CA ALA A 137 -0.22 -13.19 -0.65
C ALA A 137 0.17 -13.08 -2.13
N LYS A 138 0.84 -14.09 -2.67
CA LYS A 138 1.18 -14.13 -4.09
C LYS A 138 0.05 -14.74 -4.89
N CYS A 139 -0.50 -14.00 -5.84
CA CYS A 139 -1.47 -14.53 -6.79
C CYS A 139 -0.77 -15.50 -7.74
N GLN A 140 -1.34 -16.70 -7.91
CA GLN A 140 -0.95 -17.63 -8.95
C GLN A 140 -1.95 -17.52 -10.10
N TRP A 141 -1.44 -17.54 -11.34
CA TRP A 141 -2.23 -17.47 -12.56
C TRP A 141 -2.08 -18.77 -13.36
N PRO A 142 -2.67 -19.88 -12.91
CA PRO A 142 -2.47 -21.20 -13.53
C PRO A 142 -2.91 -21.27 -15.00
N ASP A 143 -3.97 -20.53 -15.36
CA ASP A 143 -4.52 -20.51 -16.73
C ASP A 143 -3.96 -19.35 -17.60
N GLY A 144 -2.88 -18.73 -17.16
CA GLY A 144 -2.27 -17.56 -17.80
C GLY A 144 -2.71 -16.23 -17.21
N ARG A 145 -1.94 -15.16 -17.48
CA ARG A 145 -2.21 -13.83 -16.94
C ARG A 145 -3.57 -13.31 -17.46
N PRO A 146 -4.37 -12.62 -16.62
CA PRO A 146 -5.64 -12.06 -17.06
C PRO A 146 -5.42 -11.09 -18.23
N GLN A 147 -6.31 -11.14 -19.22
CA GLN A 147 -6.28 -10.20 -20.36
C GLN A 147 -6.31 -8.76 -19.85
N GLN A 148 -5.69 -7.83 -20.59
CA GLN A 148 -5.38 -6.47 -20.13
C GLN A 148 -6.60 -5.63 -19.67
N GLY A 149 -7.84 -6.09 -19.93
CA GLY A 149 -9.10 -5.52 -19.42
C GLY A 149 -9.73 -6.23 -18.20
N HIS A 150 -9.37 -7.47 -17.89
CA HIS A 150 -9.98 -8.29 -16.81
C HIS A 150 -9.09 -8.37 -15.56
N VAL A 151 -7.95 -7.68 -15.58
CA VAL A 151 -6.94 -7.71 -14.53
C VAL A 151 -7.50 -7.28 -13.17
N GLN A 152 -8.40 -6.29 -13.14
CA GLN A 152 -8.98 -5.79 -11.90
C GLN A 152 -9.98 -6.75 -11.28
N GLU A 153 -10.80 -7.43 -12.10
CA GLU A 153 -11.76 -8.44 -11.65
C GLU A 153 -11.03 -9.66 -11.08
N ALA A 154 -10.06 -10.18 -11.83
CA ALA A 154 -9.26 -11.33 -11.40
C ALA A 154 -8.43 -11.02 -10.14
N ALA A 155 -7.86 -9.82 -10.03
CA ALA A 155 -7.17 -9.36 -8.83
C ALA A 155 -8.12 -9.23 -7.61
N ARG A 156 -9.39 -8.89 -7.84
CA ARG A 156 -10.42 -8.78 -6.80
C ARG A 156 -10.83 -10.17 -6.31
N GLU A 157 -11.03 -11.14 -7.20
CA GLU A 157 -11.35 -12.52 -6.82
C GLU A 157 -10.24 -13.18 -6.00
N MET A 158 -8.99 -13.08 -6.46
CA MET A 158 -7.85 -13.64 -5.72
C MET A 158 -7.68 -13.04 -4.33
N ARG A 159 -8.01 -11.75 -4.17
CA ARG A 159 -7.99 -11.09 -2.85
C ARG A 159 -9.02 -11.68 -1.90
N TYR A 160 -10.24 -11.96 -2.40
CA TYR A 160 -11.28 -12.58 -1.57
C TYR A 160 -10.94 -14.02 -1.20
N LEU A 161 -10.42 -14.81 -2.14
CA LEU A 161 -9.99 -16.19 -1.88
C LEU A 161 -8.94 -16.24 -0.76
N PHE A 162 -7.92 -15.38 -0.82
CA PHE A 162 -6.89 -15.34 0.21
C PHE A 162 -7.45 -15.00 1.60
N PHE A 163 -8.35 -14.01 1.71
CA PHE A 163 -8.94 -13.68 3.02
C PHE A 163 -9.78 -14.80 3.62
N LEU A 164 -10.39 -15.66 2.79
CA LEU A 164 -11.15 -16.82 3.26
C LEU A 164 -10.26 -17.97 3.75
N GLU A 165 -9.04 -18.09 3.22
CA GLU A 165 -8.07 -19.12 3.58
C GLU A 165 -7.33 -18.84 4.90
N GLN A 166 -7.32 -17.59 5.38
CA GLN A 166 -6.64 -17.16 6.61
C GLN A 166 -7.44 -17.47 7.90
N LYS A 167 -8.07 -18.64 7.99
CA LYS A 167 -8.88 -19.08 9.15
C LYS A 167 -8.08 -19.21 10.45
#